data_AF-A0A2V9NJD4-F1
#
_entry.id   AF-A0A2V9NJD4-F1
#
_cell.length_a   1.000
_cell.length_b   1.000
_cell.length_c   1.000
_cell.angle_alpha   90.00
_cell.angle_beta   90.00
_cell.angle_gamma   90.00
#
_symmetry.space_group_name_H-M   'P 1'
#
loop_
_entity.id
_entity.type
_entity.pdbx_description
1 polymer ?
#
loop_
_entity_poly.entity_id
_entity_poly.type
_entity_poly.pdbx_seq_one_letter_code
_entity_poly.pdbx_strand_id
1 'polypeptide(L)'
;MPATAISRPADGEFAPFYGRYIALVPGSEILAVLKQQAEETINMLDSRKESDGNLRYAPDKWTVKEILGHLVDGERVFGYRALRIARADQTPMAIAASCRKSTSVRNRQSKRHAV
;
A
#
# COMPACT_ATOMS: atom_id res chain seq x y z
N MET A 1 29.01 9.17 -9.83
CA MET A 1 28.46 8.71 -8.54
C MET A 1 28.11 7.24 -8.69
N PRO A 2 28.73 6.31 -7.94
CA PRO A 2 28.28 4.92 -7.99
C PRO A 2 26.83 4.89 -7.49
N ALA A 3 25.95 4.22 -8.24
CA ALA A 3 24.59 3.98 -7.79
C ALA A 3 24.67 3.12 -6.53
N THR A 4 24.34 3.70 -5.37
CA THR A 4 24.17 2.93 -4.14
C THR A 4 23.03 1.95 -4.40
N ALA A 5 23.36 0.67 -4.56
CA ALA A 5 22.36 -0.37 -4.76
C ALA A 5 21.49 -0.45 -3.49
N ILE A 6 20.18 -0.23 -3.62
CA ILE A 6 19.24 -0.38 -2.52
C ILE A 6 18.98 -1.88 -2.36
N SER A 7 19.74 -2.51 -1.47
CA SER A 7 19.57 -3.93 -1.17
C SER A 7 18.29 -4.19 -0.38
N ARG A 8 17.79 -5.41 -0.50
CA ARG A 8 16.67 -5.90 0.31
C ARG A 8 17.04 -5.84 1.80
N PRO A 9 16.12 -5.40 2.68
CA PRO A 9 16.43 -5.28 4.10
C PRO A 9 16.64 -6.65 4.75
N ALA A 10 17.55 -6.70 5.71
CA ALA A 10 17.84 -7.90 6.48
C ALA A 10 16.80 -8.13 7.59
N ASP A 11 16.70 -9.38 8.06
CA ASP A 11 15.90 -9.69 9.24
C ASP A 11 16.40 -8.87 10.45
N GLY A 12 15.49 -8.18 11.11
CA GLY A 12 15.80 -7.26 12.22
C GLY A 12 15.80 -5.77 11.85
N GLU A 13 15.89 -5.41 10.57
CA GLU A 13 15.75 -4.02 10.10
C GLU A 13 14.29 -3.56 10.00
N PHE A 14 13.35 -4.51 10.01
CA PHE A 14 11.92 -4.28 9.95
C PHE A 14 11.18 -5.11 11.00
N ALA A 15 9.98 -4.66 11.40
CA ALA A 15 9.16 -5.42 12.33
C ALA A 15 8.70 -6.76 11.69
N PRO A 16 8.76 -7.91 12.40
CA PRO A 16 8.47 -9.24 11.82
C PRO A 16 7.14 -9.35 11.09
N PHE A 17 6.13 -8.57 11.50
CA PHE A 17 4.84 -8.45 10.81
C PHE A 17 4.97 -8.14 9.31
N TYR A 18 5.96 -7.36 8.90
CA TYR A 18 6.17 -6.95 7.51
C TYR A 18 6.93 -8.00 6.67
N GLY A 19 7.57 -8.99 7.28
CA GLY A 19 8.40 -9.96 6.57
C GLY A 19 7.66 -10.70 5.46
N ARG A 20 6.40 -11.08 5.70
CA ARG A 20 5.55 -11.69 4.68
C ARG A 20 5.31 -10.76 3.48
N TYR A 21 5.14 -9.47 3.69
CA TYR A 21 4.89 -8.52 2.60
C TYR A 21 6.15 -8.23 1.80
N ILE A 22 7.28 -8.09 2.50
CA ILE A 22 8.59 -7.95 1.87
C ILE A 22 8.84 -9.17 0.98
N ALA A 23 8.58 -10.39 1.48
CA ALA A 23 8.69 -11.66 0.75
C ALA A 23 7.95 -11.70 -0.60
N LEU A 24 6.86 -10.93 -0.77
CA LEU A 24 6.07 -10.90 -2.00
C LEU A 24 6.68 -10.04 -3.11
N VAL A 25 7.66 -9.19 -2.79
CA VAL A 25 8.31 -8.31 -3.77
C VAL A 25 9.37 -9.12 -4.53
N PRO A 26 9.21 -9.33 -5.86
CA PRO A 26 10.17 -10.07 -6.67
C PRO A 26 11.42 -9.22 -6.97
N GLY A 27 12.53 -9.89 -7.27
CA GLY A 27 13.78 -9.24 -7.69
C GLY A 27 14.53 -8.49 -6.58
N SER A 28 15.61 -7.83 -6.98
CA SER A 28 16.49 -7.04 -6.09
C SER A 28 16.41 -5.53 -6.37
N GLU A 29 16.04 -5.13 -7.58
CA GLU A 29 16.01 -3.72 -8.02
C GLU A 29 14.67 -3.05 -7.68
N ILE A 30 14.53 -2.59 -6.43
CA ILE A 30 13.26 -2.06 -5.91
C ILE A 30 12.69 -0.90 -6.73
N LEU A 31 13.53 -0.01 -7.28
CA LEU A 31 13.06 1.13 -8.08
C LEU A 31 12.45 0.69 -9.41
N ALA A 32 13.01 -0.36 -10.04
CA ALA A 32 12.46 -0.93 -11.25
C ALA A 32 11.12 -1.62 -10.96
N VAL A 33 11.04 -2.38 -9.86
CA VAL A 33 9.80 -3.04 -9.42
C VAL A 33 8.69 -2.02 -9.15
N LEU A 34 8.99 -0.93 -8.44
CA LEU A 34 8.00 0.14 -8.17
C LEU A 34 7.48 0.79 -9.46
N LYS A 35 8.37 1.06 -10.42
CA LYS A 35 7.97 1.62 -11.72
C LYS A 35 7.07 0.66 -12.49
N GLN A 36 7.44 -0.61 -12.56
CA GLN A 36 6.66 -1.64 -13.25
C GLN A 36 5.28 -1.81 -12.59
N GLN A 37 5.21 -1.87 -11.25
CA GLN A 37 3.95 -2.00 -10.53
C GLN A 37 2.99 -0.82 -10.76
N ALA A 38 3.52 0.39 -10.89
CA ALA A 38 2.71 1.56 -11.23
C ALA A 38 2.10 1.43 -12.64
N GLU A 39 2.91 1.03 -13.63
CA GLU A 39 2.45 0.79 -15.01
C GLU A 39 1.40 -0.33 -15.07
N GLU A 40 1.63 -1.46 -14.40
CA GLU A 40 0.69 -2.57 -14.30
C GLU A 40 -0.64 -2.15 -13.66
N THR A 41 -0.58 -1.34 -12.60
CA THR A 41 -1.78 -0.85 -11.90
C THR A 41 -2.59 0.08 -12.80
N ILE A 42 -1.93 1.00 -13.52
CA ILE A 42 -2.59 1.90 -14.48
C ILE A 42 -3.26 1.09 -15.58
N ASN A 43 -2.53 0.17 -16.22
CA ASN A 43 -3.06 -0.68 -17.29
C ASN A 43 -4.25 -1.54 -16.81
N MET A 44 -4.17 -2.08 -15.60
CA MET A 44 -5.26 -2.85 -15.00
C MET A 44 -6.52 -1.99 -14.83
N LEU A 45 -6.39 -0.74 -14.38
CA LEU A 45 -7.51 0.17 -14.17
C LEU A 45 -8.09 0.70 -15.48
N ASP A 46 -7.23 1.03 -16.44
CA ASP A 46 -7.62 1.55 -17.76
C ASP A 46 -8.39 0.50 -18.59
N SER A 47 -8.11 -0.80 -18.36
CA SER A 47 -8.86 -1.90 -18.96
C SER A 47 -10.31 -2.08 -18.46
N ARG A 48 -10.76 -1.27 -17.49
CA ARG A 48 -12.08 -1.38 -16.84
C ARG A 48 -13.04 -0.30 -17.30
N LYS A 49 -14.33 -0.57 -17.15
CA LYS A 49 -15.38 0.42 -17.42
C LYS A 49 -15.56 1.32 -16.20
N GLU A 50 -15.96 2.56 -16.43
CA GLU A 50 -16.26 3.51 -15.35
C GLU A 50 -17.32 3.00 -14.36
N SER A 51 -18.27 2.19 -14.84
CA SER A 51 -19.28 1.51 -14.00
C SER A 51 -18.68 0.55 -12.98
N ASP A 52 -17.54 -0.06 -13.30
CA ASP A 52 -16.87 -1.04 -12.44
C ASP A 52 -16.35 -0.37 -11.16
N GLY A 53 -16.06 0.94 -11.24
CA GLY A 53 -15.64 1.75 -10.10
C GLY A 53 -16.66 1.82 -8.96
N ASN A 54 -17.94 1.62 -9.27
CA ASN A 54 -19.04 1.67 -8.29
C ASN A 54 -19.37 0.30 -7.68
N LEU A 55 -18.75 -0.77 -8.16
CA LEU A 55 -19.01 -2.13 -7.66
C LEU A 55 -18.57 -2.27 -6.20
N ARG A 56 -19.45 -2.87 -5.39
CA ARG A 56 -19.19 -3.33 -4.02
C ARG A 56 -19.86 -4.69 -3.84
N TYR A 57 -19.20 -5.62 -3.17
CA TYR A 57 -19.73 -6.98 -3.01
C TYR A 57 -20.77 -7.11 -1.89
N ALA A 58 -20.86 -6.11 -1.01
CA ALA A 58 -21.93 -5.99 -0.02
C ALA A 58 -22.15 -4.51 0.34
N PRO A 59 -23.34 -4.13 0.84
CA PRO A 59 -23.71 -2.71 1.07
C PRO A 59 -22.74 -1.95 1.99
N ASP A 60 -22.19 -2.63 2.99
CA ASP A 60 -21.30 -2.07 4.01
C ASP A 60 -19.81 -2.06 3.60
N LYS A 61 -19.50 -2.47 2.37
CA LYS A 61 -18.14 -2.60 1.84
C LYS A 61 -17.79 -1.44 0.94
N TRP A 62 -16.49 -1.24 0.77
CA TRP A 62 -15.99 -0.20 -0.10
C TRP A 62 -16.26 -0.51 -1.57
N THR A 63 -16.52 0.54 -2.35
CA THR A 63 -16.42 0.46 -3.80
C THR A 63 -14.97 0.35 -4.24
N VAL A 64 -14.77 -0.03 -5.50
CA VAL A 64 -13.45 0.00 -6.13
C VAL A 64 -12.84 1.40 -6.08
N LYS A 65 -13.63 2.46 -6.31
CA LYS A 65 -13.17 3.86 -6.20
C LYS A 65 -12.74 4.25 -4.80
N GLU A 66 -13.48 3.82 -3.77
CA GLU A 66 -13.11 4.07 -2.37
C GLU A 66 -11.80 3.34 -2.00
N ILE A 67 -11.61 2.10 -2.48
CA ILE A 67 -10.34 1.37 -2.33
C ILE A 67 -9.20 2.12 -3.02
N LEU A 68 -9.40 2.56 -4.26
CA LEU A 68 -8.37 3.29 -5.02
C LEU A 68 -7.99 4.59 -4.32
N GLY A 69 -8.98 5.37 -3.84
CA GLY A 69 -8.72 6.58 -3.05
C GLY A 69 -7.89 6.28 -1.79
N HIS A 70 -8.21 5.21 -1.08
CA HIS A 70 -7.45 4.80 0.10
C HIS A 70 -5.99 4.40 -0.23
N LEU A 71 -5.76 3.73 -1.36
CA LEU A 71 -4.40 3.39 -1.81
C LEU A 71 -3.60 4.66 -2.12
N VAL A 72 -4.19 5.61 -2.85
CA VAL A 72 -3.55 6.89 -3.18
C VAL A 72 -3.20 7.68 -1.91
N ASP A 73 -4.09 7.72 -0.92
CA ASP A 73 -3.79 8.36 0.36
C ASP A 73 -2.60 7.68 1.07
N GLY A 74 -2.55 6.35 1.02
CA GLY A 74 -1.42 5.57 1.52
C GLY A 74 -0.10 5.94 0.83
N GLU A 75 -0.08 5.96 -0.51
CA GLU A 75 1.10 6.30 -1.29
C GLU A 75 1.62 7.71 -0.97
N ARG A 76 0.73 8.69 -0.82
CA ARG A 76 1.11 10.05 -0.42
C ARG A 76 1.77 10.08 0.95
N VAL A 77 1.22 9.34 1.92
CA VAL A 77 1.81 9.22 3.25
C VAL A 77 3.19 8.55 3.19
N PHE A 78 3.35 7.45 2.44
CA PHE A 78 4.64 6.77 2.31
C PHE A 78 5.68 7.62 1.54
N GLY A 79 5.28 8.31 0.48
CA GLY A 79 6.15 9.22 -0.26
C GLY A 79 6.63 10.39 0.60
N TYR A 80 5.72 11.00 1.37
CA TYR A 80 6.09 12.02 2.35
C TYR A 80 7.09 11.49 3.38
N ARG A 81 6.86 10.29 3.92
CA ARG A 81 7.77 9.63 4.86
C ARG A 81 9.16 9.40 4.27
N ALA A 82 9.23 8.89 3.05
CA ALA A 82 10.49 8.66 2.35
C ALA A 82 11.27 9.96 2.16
N LEU A 83 10.60 11.04 1.72
CA LEU A 83 11.22 12.36 1.56
C LEU A 83 11.80 12.89 2.89
N ARG A 84 11.07 12.71 3.98
CA ARG A 84 11.49 13.14 5.32
C ARG A 84 12.72 12.39 5.81
N ILE A 85 12.75 11.07 5.60
CA ILE A 85 13.91 10.22 5.90
C ILE A 85 15.11 10.66 5.05
N ALA A 86 14.93 10.89 3.76
CA ALA A 86 16.00 11.33 2.85
C ALA A 86 16.61 12.68 3.25
N ARG A 87 15.87 13.54 3.95
CA ARG A 87 16.33 14.83 4.48
C ARG A 87 16.81 14.78 5.93
N ALA A 88 16.86 13.58 6.54
CA ALA A 88 17.17 13.40 7.96
C ALA A 88 16.33 14.27 8.91
N ASP A 89 15.07 14.56 8.53
CA ASP A 89 14.21 15.47 9.28
C ASP A 89 13.75 14.87 10.61
N GLN A 90 14.04 15.57 11.71
CA GLN A 90 13.82 15.11 13.09
C GLN A 90 12.44 15.45 13.65
N THR A 91 11.54 16.11 12.90
CA THR A 91 10.23 16.46 13.48
C THR A 91 9.46 15.17 13.80
N PRO A 92 8.91 15.02 15.02
CA PRO A 92 8.16 13.83 15.43
C PRO A 92 7.02 13.52 14.48
N MET A 93 6.90 12.25 14.10
CA MET A 93 5.91 11.79 13.14
C MET A 93 4.76 11.09 13.86
N ALA A 94 3.53 11.57 13.65
CA ALA A 94 2.37 10.89 14.17
C ALA A 94 2.22 9.51 13.52
N ILE A 95 2.35 8.44 14.32
CA ILE A 95 1.88 7.11 13.94
C ILE A 95 0.35 7.15 14.03
N ALA A 96 -0.33 7.08 12.89
CA ALA A 96 -1.78 7.15 12.80
C ALA A 96 -2.47 6.07 13.67
N ALA A 97 -2.78 6.42 14.92
CA ALA A 97 -3.54 5.58 15.85
C ALA A 97 -5.04 5.56 15.50
N SER A 98 -5.52 6.51 14.69
CA SER A 98 -6.96 6.68 14.41
C SER A 98 -7.51 5.69 13.37
N CYS A 99 -6.68 5.14 12.48
CA CYS A 99 -7.13 4.21 11.43
C CYS A 99 -7.35 2.77 11.93
N ARG A 100 -7.27 2.51 13.24
CA ARG A 100 -7.48 1.16 13.78
C ARG A 100 -8.96 0.82 14.01
N LYS A 101 -9.86 1.82 14.07
CA LYS A 101 -11.27 1.63 14.47
C LYS A 101 -12.31 1.71 13.34
N SER A 102 -12.01 2.30 12.17
CA SER A 102 -13.05 2.67 11.18
C SER A 102 -13.07 1.84 9.87
N THR A 103 -11.93 1.30 9.43
CA THR A 103 -11.77 0.83 8.04
C THR A 103 -11.52 -0.69 7.94
N SER A 104 -10.66 -1.26 8.79
CA SER A 104 -10.40 -2.71 8.82
C SER A 104 -11.61 -3.54 9.29
N VAL A 105 -12.47 -2.98 10.15
CA VAL A 105 -13.58 -3.71 10.76
C VAL A 105 -14.68 -4.03 9.74
N ARG A 106 -14.96 -3.12 8.79
CA ARG A 106 -15.98 -3.32 7.75
C ARG A 106 -15.67 -4.52 6.86
N ASN A 107 -14.44 -4.67 6.37
CA ASN A 107 -14.10 -5.75 5.42
C ASN A 107 -13.83 -7.12 6.07
N ARG A 108 -13.63 -7.19 7.40
CA ARG A 108 -13.20 -8.44 8.08
C ARG A 108 -14.34 -9.31 8.59
N GLN A 109 -15.52 -8.74 8.85
CA GLN A 109 -16.63 -9.44 9.53
C GLN A 109 -17.50 -10.32 8.61
N SER A 110 -17.46 -10.16 7.29
CA SER A 110 -18.38 -10.85 6.36
C SER A 110 -17.94 -12.27 5.95
N LYS A 111 -16.64 -12.63 6.05
CA LYS A 111 -16.16 -13.98 5.67
C LYS A 111 -16.52 -15.11 6.64
N ARG A 112 -17.28 -14.83 7.72
CA ARG A 112 -17.68 -15.86 8.71
C ARG A 112 -19.10 -16.41 8.51
N HIS A 113 -19.89 -15.88 7.56
CA HIS A 113 -21.30 -16.26 7.39
C HIS A 113 -21.61 -16.79 5.97
N ALA A 114 -20.58 -17.15 5.21
CA ALA A 114 -20.72 -17.77 3.89
C ALA A 114 -19.82 -19.01 3.82
N VAL A 115 -20.20 -20.04 4.59
CA VAL A 115 -19.87 -21.46 4.39
C VAL A 115 -21.14 -22.22 4.71
#